data_AF-A0A523Y7Q9-F1
#
_entry.id   AF-A0A523Y7Q9-F1
#
_cell.length_a   1.000
_cell.length_b   1.000
_cell.length_c   1.000
_cell.angle_alpha   90.00
_cell.angle_beta   90.00
_cell.angle_gamma   90.00
#
_symmetry.space_group_name_H-M   'P 1'
#
loop_
_entity.id
_entity.type
_entity.pdbx_description
1 polymer ?
#
loop_
_entity_poly.entity_id
_entity_poly.type
_entity_poly.pdbx_seq_one_letter_code
_entity_poly.pdbx_strand_id
1 'polypeptide(L)'
;MNAKEYESVIQHLNSAWKQKHMGQYDKVLTDCRLAIEELRNIVKSQGHINEELKRKDKLDWKAFFNSDNVGDIFSNIDQQIFRFSSAGAHPGKAINLEDADYALLITHAIVNMALKKMS
;
A
#
# COMPACT_ATOMS: atom_id res chain seq x y z
N MET A 1 0.51 13.08 -16.78
CA MET A 1 0.49 12.71 -15.35
C MET A 1 -0.01 13.92 -14.56
N ASN A 2 -1.18 13.86 -13.92
CA ASN A 2 -1.63 14.94 -13.05
C ASN A 2 -1.02 14.69 -11.67
N ALA A 3 0.14 15.29 -11.39
CA ALA A 3 0.93 15.01 -10.18
C ALA A 3 0.14 15.13 -8.86
N LYS A 4 -0.95 15.91 -8.88
CA LYS A 4 -1.87 16.08 -7.75
C LYS A 4 -2.62 14.81 -7.33
N GLU A 5 -2.90 13.89 -8.27
CA GLU A 5 -3.72 12.70 -7.96
C GLU A 5 -3.00 11.73 -7.02
N TYR A 6 -1.67 11.67 -7.09
CA TYR A 6 -0.83 10.74 -6.30
C TYR A 6 -0.01 11.42 -5.22
N GLU A 7 -0.20 12.74 -5.05
CA GLU A 7 0.58 13.55 -4.12
C GLU A 7 0.47 13.00 -2.69
N SER A 8 -0.74 12.64 -2.26
CA SER A 8 -1.01 12.05 -0.94
C SER A 8 -0.23 10.74 -0.71
N VAL A 9 -0.26 9.82 -1.70
CA VAL A 9 0.47 8.54 -1.64
C VAL A 9 1.98 8.79 -1.48
N ILE A 10 2.53 9.71 -2.27
CA ILE A 10 3.96 10.05 -2.25
C ILE A 10 4.34 10.74 -0.93
N GLN A 11 3.48 11.62 -0.40
CA GLN A 11 3.71 12.28 0.88
C GLN A 11 3.79 11.27 2.03
N HIS A 12 2.88 10.29 2.09
CA HIS A 12 2.95 9.22 3.07
C HIS A 12 4.20 8.36 2.91
N LEU A 13 4.58 7.99 1.68
CA LEU A 13 5.80 7.21 1.45
C LEU A 13 7.07 7.98 1.89
N ASN A 14 7.14 9.29 1.59
CA ASN A 14 8.24 10.16 2.03
C ASN A 14 8.27 10.30 3.55
N SER A 15 7.10 10.44 4.19
CA SER A 15 6.99 10.45 5.64
C SER A 15 7.51 9.13 6.23
N ALA A 16 7.13 7.98 5.68
CA ALA A 16 7.60 6.68 6.14
C ALA A 16 9.14 6.56 6.11
N TRP A 17 9.80 7.01 5.04
CA TRP A 17 11.26 7.08 4.97
C TRP A 17 11.85 7.97 6.08
N LYS A 18 11.26 9.16 6.29
CA LYS A 18 11.68 10.08 7.34
C LYS A 18 11.53 9.45 8.74
N GLN A 19 10.39 8.83 9.03
CA GLN A 19 10.14 8.16 10.31
C GLN A 19 11.15 7.04 10.56
N LYS A 20 11.49 6.27 9.52
CA LYS A 20 12.51 5.23 9.60
C LYS A 20 13.85 5.81 10.03
N HIS A 21 14.31 6.89 9.40
CA HIS A 21 15.55 7.55 9.76
C HIS A 21 15.55 8.16 11.17
N MET A 22 14.38 8.45 11.72
CA MET A 22 14.20 8.94 13.09
C MET A 22 14.06 7.81 14.13
N GLY A 23 14.11 6.53 13.72
CA GLY A 23 13.90 5.39 14.60
C GLY A 23 12.44 5.18 15.05
N GLN A 24 11.48 5.85 14.40
CA GLN A 24 10.05 5.80 14.74
C GLN A 24 9.35 4.72 13.92
N TYR A 25 9.70 3.46 14.17
CA TYR A 25 9.32 2.31 13.34
C TYR A 25 7.81 2.01 13.35
N ASP A 26 7.12 2.25 14.45
CA ASP A 26 5.66 2.19 14.54
C ASP A 26 4.98 3.18 13.57
N LYS A 27 5.57 4.37 13.43
CA LYS A 27 5.06 5.38 12.50
C LYS A 27 5.38 5.04 11.05
N VAL A 28 6.48 4.32 10.78
CA VAL A 28 6.75 3.77 9.44
C VAL A 28 5.60 2.89 8.99
N LEU A 29 5.16 1.95 9.83
CA LEU A 29 4.01 1.08 9.51
C LEU A 29 2.74 1.89 9.29
N THR A 30 2.49 2.90 10.15
CA THR A 30 1.32 3.78 10.01
C THR A 30 1.31 4.51 8.67
N ASP A 31 2.42 5.14 8.29
CA ASP A 31 2.54 5.86 7.02
C ASP A 31 2.48 4.91 5.81
N CYS A 32 3.05 3.71 5.91
CA CYS A 32 2.93 2.68 4.87
C CYS A 32 1.46 2.27 4.64
N ARG A 33 0.70 2.07 5.72
CA ARG A 33 -0.73 1.75 5.63
C ARG A 33 -1.51 2.86 4.95
N LEU A 34 -1.26 4.12 5.33
CA LEU A 34 -1.93 5.29 4.75
C LEU A 34 -1.61 5.41 3.24
N ALA A 35 -0.35 5.21 2.85
CA ALA A 35 0.02 5.20 1.43
C ALA A 35 -0.75 4.13 0.63
N ILE A 36 -0.90 2.92 1.18
CA ILE A 36 -1.68 1.84 0.55
C ILE A 36 -3.18 2.19 0.50
N GLU A 37 -3.73 2.72 1.59
CA GLU A 37 -5.13 3.16 1.67
C GLU A 37 -5.46 4.18 0.58
N GLU A 38 -4.63 5.21 0.44
CA GLU A 38 -4.77 6.25 -0.57
C GLU A 38 -4.62 5.69 -1.99
N LEU A 39 -3.63 4.81 -2.22
CA LEU A 39 -3.47 4.15 -3.51
C LEU A 39 -4.72 3.35 -3.89
N ARG A 40 -5.28 2.59 -2.95
CA ARG A 40 -6.52 1.83 -3.16
C ARG A 40 -7.68 2.75 -3.50
N ASN A 41 -7.81 3.89 -2.82
CA ASN A 41 -8.86 4.85 -3.09
C ASN A 41 -8.77 5.44 -4.51
N ILE A 42 -7.55 5.72 -5.00
CA ILE A 42 -7.32 6.19 -6.37
C ILE A 42 -7.71 5.12 -7.39
N VAL A 43 -7.28 3.87 -7.17
CA VAL A 43 -7.63 2.77 -8.10
C VAL A 43 -9.14 2.51 -8.12
N LYS A 44 -9.84 2.69 -7.00
CA LYS A 44 -11.30 2.65 -6.94
C LYS A 44 -11.97 3.79 -7.69
N SER A 45 -11.46 5.02 -7.56
CA SER A 45 -12.05 6.18 -8.25
C SER A 45 -11.91 6.06 -9.78
N GLN A 46 -10.94 5.26 -10.25
CA GLN A 46 -10.78 4.86 -11.66
C GLN A 46 -11.74 3.75 -12.11
N GLY A 47 -12.59 3.22 -11.21
CA GLY A 47 -13.62 2.24 -11.54
C GLY A 47 -13.19 0.77 -11.42
N HIS A 48 -12.01 0.49 -10.88
CA HIS A 48 -11.52 -0.88 -10.72
C HIS A 48 -12.08 -1.54 -9.45
N ILE A 49 -13.40 -1.76 -9.44
CA ILE A 49 -14.13 -2.33 -8.30
C ILE A 49 -14.82 -3.62 -8.76
N ASN A 50 -14.75 -4.65 -7.92
CA ASN A 50 -15.43 -5.92 -8.13
C ASN A 50 -16.22 -6.31 -6.87
N GLU A 51 -17.54 -6.16 -6.97
CA GLU A 51 -18.49 -6.40 -5.87
C GLU A 51 -18.62 -7.87 -5.48
N GLU A 52 -18.19 -8.81 -6.32
CA GLU A 52 -18.23 -10.24 -6.04
C GLU A 52 -17.09 -10.68 -5.10
N LEU A 53 -16.04 -9.86 -4.96
CA LEU A 53 -14.92 -10.17 -4.08
C LEU A 53 -15.36 -10.24 -2.61
N LYS A 54 -15.01 -11.32 -1.90
CA LYS A 54 -15.41 -11.50 -0.49
C LYS A 54 -14.70 -10.55 0.50
N ARG A 55 -13.67 -9.85 0.06
CA ARG A 55 -12.88 -8.91 0.89
C ARG A 55 -13.49 -7.50 0.90
N LYS A 56 -13.29 -6.77 2.00
CA LYS A 56 -13.90 -5.45 2.24
C LYS A 56 -13.45 -4.37 1.25
N ASP A 57 -12.23 -4.45 0.73
CA ASP A 57 -11.72 -3.43 -0.18
C ASP A 57 -12.39 -3.46 -1.56
N LYS A 58 -12.96 -4.61 -1.99
CA LYS A 58 -13.58 -4.81 -3.31
C LYS A 58 -12.70 -4.39 -4.50
N LEU A 59 -11.39 -4.30 -4.33
CA LEU A 59 -10.50 -3.75 -5.36
C LEU A 59 -10.20 -4.78 -6.44
N ASP A 60 -10.34 -4.42 -7.72
CA ASP A 60 -10.06 -5.33 -8.83
C ASP A 60 -8.68 -5.06 -9.45
N TRP A 61 -7.66 -5.65 -8.84
CA TRP A 61 -6.28 -5.56 -9.35
C TRP A 61 -6.11 -6.28 -10.70
N LYS A 62 -6.95 -7.27 -11.04
CA LYS A 62 -6.89 -7.94 -12.35
C LYS A 62 -7.32 -6.98 -13.44
N ALA A 63 -8.44 -6.30 -13.23
CA ALA A 63 -8.93 -5.26 -14.13
C ALA A 63 -7.94 -4.10 -14.24
N PHE A 64 -7.35 -3.66 -13.12
CA PHE A 64 -6.36 -2.57 -13.11
C PHE A 64 -5.10 -2.90 -13.93
N PHE A 65 -4.53 -4.09 -13.77
CA PHE A 65 -3.33 -4.51 -14.51
C PHE A 65 -3.63 -5.10 -15.88
N ASN A 66 -4.90 -5.31 -16.24
CA ASN A 66 -5.32 -6.07 -17.42
C ASN A 66 -4.60 -7.44 -17.50
N SER A 67 -4.51 -8.13 -16.36
CA SER A 67 -3.81 -9.40 -16.23
C SER A 67 -4.25 -10.15 -14.98
N ASP A 68 -4.77 -11.36 -15.17
CA ASP A 68 -5.17 -12.21 -14.05
C ASP A 68 -3.99 -12.58 -13.16
N ASN A 69 -2.86 -12.98 -13.75
CA ASN A 69 -1.69 -13.43 -13.01
C ASN A 69 -1.05 -12.28 -12.22
N VAL A 70 -0.77 -11.15 -12.87
CA VAL A 70 -0.18 -9.98 -12.17
C VAL A 70 -1.17 -9.44 -11.13
N GLY A 71 -2.45 -9.35 -11.48
CA GLY A 71 -3.51 -8.90 -10.59
C GLY A 71 -3.65 -9.77 -9.33
N ASP A 72 -3.60 -11.10 -9.47
CA ASP A 72 -3.68 -12.04 -8.33
C ASP A 72 -2.46 -11.90 -7.40
N ILE A 73 -1.25 -11.88 -7.96
CA ILE A 73 -0.01 -11.71 -7.20
C ILE A 73 -0.05 -10.38 -6.44
N PHE A 74 -0.34 -9.29 -7.16
CA PHE A 74 -0.37 -7.95 -6.58
C PHE A 74 -1.45 -7.83 -5.51
N SER A 75 -2.64 -8.37 -5.76
CA SER A 75 -3.75 -8.42 -4.81
C SER A 75 -3.37 -9.10 -3.50
N ASN A 76 -2.65 -10.22 -3.58
CA ASN A 76 -2.19 -10.90 -2.37
C ASN A 76 -1.17 -10.03 -1.61
N ILE A 77 -0.14 -9.53 -2.30
CA ILE A 77 0.90 -8.70 -1.68
C ILE A 77 0.30 -7.47 -1.00
N ASP A 78 -0.53 -6.70 -1.72
CA ASP A 78 -1.26 -5.53 -1.22
C ASP A 78 -2.09 -5.86 0.02
N GLN A 79 -2.84 -6.95 0.02
CA GLN A 79 -3.63 -7.37 1.18
C GLN A 79 -2.77 -7.75 2.38
N GLN A 80 -1.70 -8.53 2.18
CA GLN A 80 -0.85 -8.98 3.27
C GLN A 80 -0.11 -7.80 3.90
N ILE A 81 0.45 -6.90 3.10
CA ILE A 81 1.19 -5.75 3.63
C ILE A 81 0.26 -4.76 4.34
N PHE A 82 -0.96 -4.58 3.85
CA PHE A 82 -1.96 -3.75 4.51
C PHE A 82 -2.32 -4.30 5.90
N ARG A 83 -2.50 -5.62 6.01
CA ARG A 83 -2.73 -6.28 7.31
C ARG A 83 -1.52 -6.18 8.22
N PHE A 84 -0.32 -6.38 7.69
CA PHE A 84 0.93 -6.28 8.45
C PHE A 84 1.15 -4.88 9.04
N SER A 85 0.79 -3.84 8.28
CA SER A 85 0.90 -2.42 8.71
C SER A 85 -0.31 -1.91 9.49
N SER A 86 -1.32 -2.76 9.72
CA SER A 86 -2.52 -2.37 10.47
C SER A 86 -2.25 -2.17 11.95
N ALA A 87 -2.94 -1.18 12.55
CA ALA A 87 -2.91 -0.98 13.98
C ALA A 87 -3.36 -2.26 14.71
N GLY A 88 -2.58 -2.69 15.70
CA GLY A 88 -2.86 -3.91 16.46
C GLY A 88 -2.45 -5.22 15.79
N ALA A 89 -1.79 -5.19 14.62
CA ALA A 89 -1.25 -6.41 13.98
C ALA A 89 -0.10 -7.06 14.77
N HIS A 90 0.53 -6.29 15.67
CA HIS A 90 1.70 -6.70 16.45
C HIS A 90 1.45 -6.56 17.97
N PRO A 91 0.43 -7.23 18.53
CA PRO A 91 0.07 -7.05 19.93
C PRO A 91 1.20 -7.51 20.85
N GLY A 92 1.61 -6.65 21.78
CA GLY A 92 2.66 -6.94 22.76
C GLY A 92 4.08 -7.03 22.19
N LYS A 93 4.29 -6.64 20.93
CA LYS A 93 5.62 -6.61 20.30
C LYS A 93 6.06 -5.17 20.06
N ALA A 94 7.34 -4.90 20.33
CA ALA A 94 7.98 -3.67 19.89
C ALA A 94 8.31 -3.80 18.40
N ILE A 95 7.80 -2.88 17.57
CA ILE A 95 8.15 -2.80 16.16
C ILE A 95 9.62 -2.43 16.04
N ASN A 96 10.40 -3.23 15.31
CA ASN A 96 11.83 -3.01 15.11
C ASN A 96 12.15 -2.45 13.71
N LEU A 97 13.44 -2.29 13.44
CA LEU A 97 13.93 -1.77 12.17
C LEU A 97 13.57 -2.71 11.01
N GLU A 98 13.66 -4.02 11.23
CA GLU A 98 13.41 -5.05 10.23
C GLU A 98 11.94 -5.07 9.79
N ASP A 99 11.01 -4.93 10.75
CA ASP A 99 9.58 -4.79 10.49
C ASP A 99 9.29 -3.53 9.66
N ALA A 100 9.93 -2.42 10.01
CA ALA A 100 9.82 -1.16 9.29
C ALA A 100 10.39 -1.25 7.86
N ASP A 101 11.55 -1.88 7.68
CA ASP A 101 12.17 -2.07 6.37
C ASP A 101 11.33 -2.97 5.48
N TYR A 102 10.80 -4.06 6.03
CA TYR A 102 9.91 -4.96 5.32
C TYR A 102 8.66 -4.22 4.82
N ALA A 103 7.97 -3.49 5.70
CA ALA A 103 6.79 -2.72 5.34
C ALA A 103 7.11 -1.66 4.27
N LEU A 104 8.16 -0.88 4.49
CA LEU A 104 8.51 0.25 3.65
C LEU A 104 8.92 -0.16 2.24
N LEU A 105 9.76 -1.19 2.10
CA LEU A 105 10.26 -1.62 0.79
C LEU A 105 9.14 -2.24 -0.05
N ILE A 106 8.25 -3.03 0.56
CA ILE A 106 7.11 -3.61 -0.15
C ILE A 106 6.10 -2.52 -0.54
N THR A 107 5.76 -1.61 0.37
CA THR A 107 4.87 -0.49 0.04
C THR A 107 5.45 0.38 -1.07
N HIS A 108 6.74 0.68 -1.04
CA HIS A 108 7.43 1.40 -2.11
C HIS A 108 7.29 0.66 -3.45
N ALA A 109 7.53 -0.66 -3.48
CA ALA A 109 7.39 -1.47 -4.69
C ALA A 109 5.96 -1.48 -5.24
N ILE A 110 4.95 -1.62 -4.38
CA ILE A 110 3.52 -1.56 -4.73
C ILE A 110 3.19 -0.22 -5.39
N VAL A 111 3.55 0.89 -4.71
CA VAL A 111 3.29 2.25 -5.21
C VAL A 111 3.96 2.45 -6.57
N ASN A 112 5.25 2.10 -6.70
CA ASN A 112 5.97 2.26 -7.97
C ASN A 112 5.35 1.44 -9.11
N MET A 113 4.93 0.20 -8.85
CA MET A 113 4.30 -0.64 -9.86
C MET A 113 2.94 -0.09 -10.31
N ALA A 114 2.12 0.38 -9.36
CA ALA A 114 0.82 0.96 -9.69
C ALA A 114 0.98 2.27 -10.48
N LEU A 115 1.87 3.16 -10.03
CA LEU A 115 2.15 4.42 -10.74
C LEU A 115 2.66 4.18 -12.16
N LYS A 116 3.54 3.19 -12.38
CA LYS A 116 4.00 2.80 -13.71
C LYS A 116 2.89 2.26 -14.62
N LYS A 117 1.84 1.66 -14.05
CA LYS A 117 0.69 1.17 -14.82
C LYS A 117 -0.24 2.30 -15.26
N MET A 118 -0.25 3.40 -14.51
CA MET A 118 -1.08 4.59 -14.72
C MET A 118 -0.42 5.65 -15.62
N SER A 119 0.91 5.60 -15.76
CA SER A 119 1.69 6.43 -16.69
C SER A 119 1.59 5.93 -18.13
#